data_AF-A0A7Y9MWB6-F1
#
_entry.id   AF-A0A7Y9MWB6-F1
#
_cell.length_a   1.000
_cell.length_b   1.000
_cell.length_c   1.000
_cell.angle_alpha   90.00
_cell.angle_beta   90.00
_cell.angle_gamma   90.00
#
_symmetry.space_group_name_H-M   'P 1'
#
loop_
_entity.id
_entity.type
_entity.pdbx_description
1 polymer ?
#
loop_
_entity_poly.entity_id
_entity_poly.type
_entity_poly.pdbx_seq_one_letter_code
_entity_poly.pdbx_strand_id
1 'polypeptide(L)'
;MLETSARLLELLSLLQLRRDWTSSALADRLGVSTRTVRADIGKLRSLGYPVDARPGVAGGYRLAAGTAMPPLLLDDDEAVAVAVGLGVAATWRLGVEETSLTALAKLEQVMPSRLRRRVDAIREATSVVPGAEPPLDLAALSTVAAAVRAHERLRFGYTKPGGDEEKRHTEPQRLVSWGSVWYLLAWDLDRDDWRIFRVDRMVPRASTGVRFRPRAIPEGDVVEYVVRRVTKASTS
;
A
#
# COMPACT_ATOMS: atom_id res chain seq x y z
N MET A 1 -25.56 -20.79 -20.99
CA MET A 1 -24.87 -20.71 -19.68
C MET A 1 -23.57 -19.90 -19.75
N LEU A 2 -22.71 -20.11 -20.76
CA LEU A 2 -21.45 -19.36 -20.93
C LEU A 2 -21.65 -17.83 -21.01
N GLU A 3 -22.71 -17.35 -21.69
CA GLU A 3 -23.00 -15.92 -21.81
C GLU A 3 -23.29 -15.23 -20.46
N THR A 4 -23.92 -15.94 -19.51
CA THR A 4 -24.21 -15.37 -18.18
C THR A 4 -22.94 -15.25 -17.35
N SER A 5 -22.04 -16.22 -17.45
CA SER A 5 -20.76 -16.19 -16.74
C SER A 5 -19.81 -15.14 -17.33
N ALA A 6 -19.73 -15.05 -18.66
CA ALA A 6 -18.96 -14.02 -19.35
C ALA A 6 -19.45 -12.62 -18.99
N ARG A 7 -20.77 -12.38 -19.01
CA ARG A 7 -21.36 -11.09 -18.61
C ARG A 7 -21.11 -10.75 -17.15
N LEU A 8 -21.12 -11.72 -16.25
CA LEU A 8 -20.79 -11.50 -14.83
C LEU A 8 -19.35 -11.07 -14.62
N LEU A 9 -18.40 -11.68 -15.34
CA LEU A 9 -16.99 -11.31 -15.31
C LEU A 9 -16.77 -9.92 -15.94
N GLU A 10 -17.47 -9.62 -17.02
CA GLU A 10 -17.43 -8.31 -17.66
C GLU A 10 -18.01 -7.21 -16.75
N LEU A 11 -19.15 -7.47 -16.10
CA LEU A 11 -19.71 -6.56 -15.09
C LEU A 11 -18.72 -6.32 -13.94
N LEU A 12 -18.05 -7.35 -13.44
CA LEU A 12 -17.02 -7.22 -12.41
C LEU A 12 -15.85 -6.37 -12.89
N SER A 13 -15.36 -6.59 -14.11
CA SER A 13 -14.31 -5.79 -14.74
C SER A 13 -14.66 -4.30 -14.79
N LEU A 14 -15.88 -3.98 -15.24
CA LEU A 14 -16.36 -2.60 -15.30
C LEU A 14 -16.34 -1.94 -13.92
N LEU A 15 -16.84 -2.64 -12.89
CA LEU A 15 -16.87 -2.13 -11.51
C LEU A 15 -15.47 -1.94 -10.88
N GLN A 16 -14.43 -2.59 -11.42
CA GLN A 16 -13.04 -2.42 -10.98
C GLN A 16 -12.35 -1.22 -11.66
N LEU A 17 -12.69 -0.95 -12.93
CA LEU A 17 -12.12 0.15 -13.71
C LEU A 17 -12.51 1.54 -13.20
N ARG A 18 -13.73 1.70 -12.67
CA ARG A 18 -14.22 3.01 -12.22
C ARG A 18 -14.98 2.91 -10.91
N ARG A 19 -14.81 3.95 -10.08
CA ARG A 19 -15.33 4.00 -8.72
C ARG A 19 -16.85 4.02 -8.64
N ASP A 20 -17.57 4.57 -9.61
CA ASP A 20 -19.04 4.69 -9.57
C ASP A 20 -19.62 4.51 -10.97
N TRP A 21 -20.66 3.67 -11.09
CA TRP A 21 -21.35 3.34 -12.35
C TRP A 21 -22.87 3.46 -12.22
N THR A 22 -23.53 4.22 -13.09
CA THR A 22 -25.00 4.20 -13.15
C THR A 22 -25.53 2.88 -13.71
N SER A 23 -26.73 2.47 -13.28
CA SER A 23 -27.39 1.25 -13.80
C SER A 23 -27.58 1.28 -15.33
N SER A 24 -27.88 2.45 -15.90
CA SER A 24 -28.05 2.65 -17.36
C SER A 24 -26.73 2.48 -18.11
N ALA A 25 -25.66 3.15 -17.67
CA ALA A 25 -24.35 3.00 -18.31
C ALA A 25 -23.82 1.55 -18.30
N LEU A 26 -24.09 0.78 -17.25
CA LEU A 26 -23.75 -0.65 -17.22
C LEU A 26 -24.62 -1.47 -18.19
N ALA A 27 -25.92 -1.17 -18.24
CA ALA A 27 -26.87 -1.81 -19.15
C ALA A 27 -26.47 -1.59 -20.61
N ASP A 28 -26.14 -0.35 -21.00
CA ASP A 28 -25.72 0.02 -22.35
C ASP A 28 -24.42 -0.71 -22.74
N ARG A 29 -23.45 -0.78 -21.82
CA ARG A 29 -22.13 -1.35 -22.09
C ARG A 29 -22.14 -2.89 -22.16
N LEU A 30 -23.00 -3.52 -21.36
CA LEU A 30 -23.19 -4.97 -21.35
C LEU A 30 -24.25 -5.44 -22.35
N GLY A 31 -24.94 -4.53 -23.05
CA GLY A 31 -26.01 -4.85 -24.00
C GLY A 31 -27.22 -5.53 -23.36
N VAL A 32 -27.57 -5.21 -22.10
CA VAL A 32 -28.66 -5.86 -21.35
C VAL A 32 -29.56 -4.84 -20.64
N SER A 33 -30.73 -5.29 -20.15
CA SER A 33 -31.62 -4.43 -19.38
C SER A 33 -31.06 -4.05 -18.00
N THR A 34 -31.47 -2.91 -17.46
CA THR A 34 -31.14 -2.50 -16.07
C THR A 34 -31.65 -3.49 -15.02
N ARG A 35 -32.73 -4.23 -15.30
CA ARG A 35 -33.21 -5.35 -14.46
C ARG A 35 -32.20 -6.49 -14.43
N THR A 36 -31.59 -6.81 -15.57
CA THR A 36 -30.55 -7.84 -15.69
C THR A 36 -29.29 -7.43 -14.93
N VAL A 37 -28.86 -6.16 -15.07
CA VAL A 37 -27.74 -5.61 -14.29
C VAL A 37 -28.01 -5.78 -12.79
N ARG A 38 -29.19 -5.41 -12.30
CA ARG A 38 -29.54 -5.57 -10.87
C ARG A 38 -29.48 -7.03 -10.41
N ALA A 39 -29.92 -7.97 -11.25
CA ALA A 39 -29.84 -9.40 -10.94
C ALA A 39 -28.39 -9.90 -10.91
N ASP A 40 -27.55 -9.47 -11.85
CA ASP A 40 -26.14 -9.87 -11.91
C ASP A 40 -25.31 -9.22 -10.77
N ILE A 41 -25.64 -7.99 -10.35
CA ILE A 41 -25.12 -7.37 -9.11
C ILE A 41 -25.48 -8.22 -7.89
N GLY A 42 -26.71 -8.73 -7.82
CA GLY A 42 -27.15 -9.65 -6.76
C GLY A 42 -26.32 -10.94 -6.72
N LYS A 43 -26.01 -11.49 -7.89
CA LYS A 43 -25.12 -12.67 -8.00
C LYS A 43 -23.69 -12.35 -7.56
N LEU A 44 -23.10 -11.23 -7.99
CA LEU A 44 -21.79 -10.79 -7.50
C LEU A 44 -21.74 -10.69 -5.97
N ARG A 45 -22.78 -10.10 -5.36
CA ARG A 45 -22.89 -10.03 -3.89
C ARG A 45 -22.93 -11.41 -3.24
N SER A 46 -23.68 -12.37 -3.81
CA SER A 46 -23.73 -13.75 -3.30
C SER A 46 -22.38 -14.48 -3.43
N LEU A 47 -21.54 -14.07 -4.37
CA LEU A 47 -20.17 -14.57 -4.55
C LEU A 47 -19.13 -13.86 -3.67
N GLY A 48 -19.58 -13.00 -2.74
CA GLY A 48 -18.71 -12.31 -1.79
C GLY A 48 -18.15 -10.97 -2.30
N TYR A 49 -18.56 -10.49 -3.46
CA TYR A 49 -18.16 -9.18 -3.96
C TYR A 49 -19.02 -8.07 -3.34
N PRO A 50 -18.44 -7.15 -2.57
CA PRO A 50 -19.19 -6.10 -1.89
C PRO A 50 -19.53 -5.00 -2.88
N VAL A 51 -20.75 -5.00 -3.42
CA VAL A 51 -21.19 -3.95 -4.34
C VAL A 51 -22.16 -3.02 -3.60
N ASP A 52 -21.81 -1.76 -3.40
CA ASP A 52 -22.69 -0.75 -2.83
C ASP A 52 -23.64 -0.18 -3.90
N ALA A 53 -24.83 0.22 -3.49
CA ALA A 53 -25.76 0.95 -4.33
C ALA A 53 -26.07 2.30 -3.67
N ARG A 54 -25.83 3.40 -4.39
CA ARG A 54 -26.25 4.74 -3.94
C ARG A 54 -27.61 5.09 -4.57
N PRO A 55 -28.65 5.43 -3.78
CA PRO A 55 -29.93 5.89 -4.32
C PRO A 55 -29.82 7.33 -4.88
N GLY A 56 -30.65 7.67 -5.87
CA GLY A 56 -30.74 9.02 -6.48
C GLY A 56 -30.69 9.00 -8.02
N VAL A 57 -30.91 10.17 -8.64
CA VAL A 57 -30.94 10.36 -10.12
C VAL A 57 -29.54 10.16 -10.74
N ALA A 58 -28.48 10.40 -9.97
CA ALA A 58 -27.09 10.05 -10.28
C ALA A 58 -26.61 8.78 -9.52
N GLY A 59 -27.56 8.00 -8.99
CA GLY A 59 -27.30 6.81 -8.19
C GLY A 59 -26.67 5.68 -9.00
N GLY A 60 -25.67 5.03 -8.40
CA GLY A 60 -24.86 4.04 -9.09
C GLY A 60 -24.40 2.88 -8.21
N TYR A 61 -23.86 1.87 -8.87
CA TYR A 61 -23.16 0.74 -8.30
C TYR A 61 -21.67 1.03 -8.22
N ARG A 62 -21.06 0.55 -7.15
CA ARG A 62 -19.62 0.57 -6.99
C ARG A 62 -19.13 -0.65 -6.24
N LEU A 63 -17.93 -1.11 -6.57
CA LEU A 63 -17.25 -2.06 -5.72
C LEU A 63 -16.77 -1.33 -4.45
N ALA A 64 -17.23 -1.80 -3.30
CA ALA A 64 -16.78 -1.35 -1.99
C ALA A 64 -15.48 -2.07 -1.61
N ALA A 65 -14.73 -1.51 -0.67
CA ALA A 65 -13.63 -2.25 -0.05
C ALA A 65 -14.25 -3.34 0.86
N GLY A 66 -14.14 -4.60 0.45
CA GLY A 66 -14.63 -5.75 1.21
C GLY A 66 -13.68 -6.23 2.29
N THR A 67 -14.03 -7.37 2.90
CA THR A 67 -13.18 -8.10 3.86
C THR A 67 -12.02 -8.85 3.20
N ALA A 68 -12.07 -9.05 1.87
CA ALA A 68 -11.00 -9.64 1.08
C ALA A 68 -10.81 -8.87 -0.24
N MET A 69 -9.60 -8.91 -0.79
CA MET A 69 -9.29 -8.32 -2.09
C MET A 69 -9.94 -9.16 -3.21
N PRO A 70 -10.80 -8.57 -4.07
CA PRO A 70 -11.36 -9.28 -5.22
C PRO A 70 -10.27 -9.61 -6.26
N PRO A 71 -10.48 -10.60 -7.15
CA PRO A 71 -9.56 -10.86 -8.26
C PRO A 71 -9.42 -9.62 -9.12
N LEU A 72 -8.19 -9.13 -9.30
CA LEU A 72 -7.90 -7.95 -10.11
C LEU A 72 -7.68 -8.37 -11.56
N LEU A 73 -8.34 -7.70 -12.49
CA LEU A 73 -7.99 -7.80 -13.90
C LEU A 73 -6.84 -6.84 -14.16
N LEU A 74 -5.67 -7.41 -14.44
CA LEU A 74 -4.47 -6.66 -14.81
C LEU A 74 -4.30 -6.74 -16.32
N ASP A 75 -4.00 -5.60 -16.94
CA ASP A 75 -3.47 -5.61 -18.30
C ASP A 75 -2.03 -6.14 -18.34
N ASP A 76 -1.47 -6.23 -19.55
CA ASP A 76 -0.14 -6.79 -19.75
C ASP A 76 0.97 -6.00 -19.06
N ASP A 77 0.90 -4.66 -19.06
CA ASP A 77 1.91 -3.80 -18.47
C ASP A 77 1.73 -3.71 -16.95
N GLU A 78 0.48 -3.70 -16.46
CA GLU A 78 0.15 -3.81 -15.04
C GLU A 78 0.66 -5.12 -14.44
N ALA A 79 0.44 -6.25 -15.12
CA ALA A 79 0.90 -7.56 -14.66
C ALA A 79 2.44 -7.61 -14.57
N VAL A 80 3.15 -7.06 -15.56
CA VAL A 80 4.62 -6.97 -15.53
C VAL A 80 5.09 -6.06 -14.40
N ALA A 81 4.46 -4.89 -14.22
CA ALA A 81 4.81 -3.94 -13.16
C ALA A 81 4.64 -4.55 -11.77
N VAL A 82 3.53 -5.26 -11.53
CA VAL A 82 3.29 -5.95 -10.25
C VAL A 82 4.31 -7.07 -10.04
N ALA A 83 4.59 -7.89 -11.06
CA ALA A 83 5.55 -8.99 -10.95
C ALA A 83 6.99 -8.50 -10.68
N VAL A 84 7.41 -7.41 -11.33
CA VAL A 84 8.70 -6.77 -11.08
C VAL A 84 8.74 -6.17 -9.67
N GLY A 85 7.69 -5.45 -9.28
CA GLY A 85 7.58 -4.85 -7.95
C GLY A 85 7.65 -5.88 -6.82
N LEU A 86 6.93 -7.01 -6.96
CA LEU A 86 6.99 -8.12 -6.01
C LEU A 86 8.38 -8.78 -5.97
N GLY A 87 9.03 -8.92 -7.13
CA GLY A 87 10.39 -9.45 -7.20
C GLY A 87 11.40 -8.56 -6.48
N VAL A 88 11.31 -7.23 -6.68
CA VAL A 88 12.14 -6.27 -5.96
C VAL A 88 11.82 -6.27 -4.46
N ALA A 89 10.55 -6.26 -4.08
CA ALA A 89 10.13 -6.31 -2.68
C ALA A 89 10.62 -7.58 -1.96
N ALA A 90 10.72 -8.72 -2.67
CA ALA A 90 11.28 -9.96 -2.11
C ALA A 90 12.79 -9.87 -1.78
N THR A 91 13.51 -8.95 -2.42
CA THR A 91 14.94 -8.70 -2.12
C THR A 91 15.15 -7.65 -1.03
N TRP A 92 14.12 -6.85 -0.75
CA TRP A 92 14.18 -5.84 0.30
C TRP A 92 13.81 -6.47 1.64
N ARG A 93 14.58 -6.14 2.69
CA ARG A 93 14.35 -6.62 4.06
C ARG A 93 13.19 -5.91 4.74
N LEU A 94 12.00 -6.00 4.13
CA LEU A 94 10.79 -5.29 4.56
C LEU A 94 9.82 -6.15 5.39
N GLY A 95 10.19 -7.38 5.74
CA GLY A 95 9.30 -8.31 6.45
C GLY A 95 8.16 -8.85 5.56
N VAL A 96 8.29 -8.71 4.25
CA VAL A 96 7.32 -9.20 3.24
C VAL A 96 7.96 -10.11 2.22
N GLU A 97 9.16 -10.61 2.46
CA GLU A 97 9.97 -11.34 1.48
C GLU A 97 9.21 -12.60 1.02
N GLU A 98 8.82 -13.44 1.99
CA GLU A 98 8.06 -14.66 1.75
C GLU A 98 6.66 -14.40 1.17
N THR A 99 6.00 -13.36 1.66
CA THR A 99 4.66 -12.97 1.17
C THR A 99 4.74 -12.46 -0.28
N SER A 100 5.79 -11.71 -0.61
CA SER A 100 6.04 -11.21 -1.97
C SER A 100 6.35 -12.35 -2.92
N LEU A 101 7.20 -13.31 -2.52
CA LEU A 101 7.47 -14.51 -3.30
C LEU A 101 6.21 -15.36 -3.52
N THR A 102 5.38 -15.52 -2.48
CA THR A 102 4.12 -16.26 -2.58
C THR A 102 3.12 -15.57 -3.51
N ALA A 103 2.96 -14.26 -3.39
CA ALA A 103 2.09 -13.47 -4.26
C ALA A 103 2.56 -13.50 -5.71
N LEU A 104 3.88 -13.42 -5.91
CA LEU A 104 4.50 -13.51 -7.21
C LEU A 104 4.29 -14.88 -7.86
N ALA A 105 4.48 -15.97 -7.12
CA ALA A 105 4.24 -17.32 -7.63
C ALA A 105 2.77 -17.50 -8.07
N LYS A 106 1.82 -16.95 -7.31
CA LYS A 106 0.39 -16.94 -7.68
C LYS A 106 0.14 -16.15 -8.97
N LEU A 107 0.82 -15.02 -9.16
CA LEU A 107 0.72 -14.22 -10.38
C LEU A 107 1.33 -14.96 -11.58
N GLU A 108 2.51 -15.56 -11.43
CA GLU A 108 3.21 -16.32 -12.48
C GLU A 108 2.42 -17.53 -12.97
N GLN A 109 1.65 -18.18 -12.09
CA GLN A 109 0.78 -19.30 -12.46
C GLN A 109 -0.29 -18.92 -13.49
N VAL A 110 -0.80 -17.69 -13.43
CA VAL A 110 -1.87 -17.21 -14.34
C VAL A 110 -1.34 -16.37 -15.51
N MET A 111 -0.04 -16.06 -15.53
CA MET A 111 0.56 -15.23 -16.59
C MET A 111 0.76 -16.00 -17.91
N PRO A 112 0.40 -15.39 -19.07
CA PRO A 112 0.82 -15.86 -20.37
C PRO A 112 2.34 -16.02 -20.47
N SER A 113 2.81 -17.02 -21.23
CA SER A 113 4.24 -17.34 -21.38
C SER A 113 5.07 -16.15 -21.87
N ARG A 114 4.50 -15.29 -22.72
CA ARG A 114 5.15 -14.05 -23.20
C ARG A 114 5.44 -13.05 -22.07
N LEU A 115 4.55 -12.93 -21.09
CA LEU A 115 4.72 -12.01 -19.96
C LEU A 115 5.72 -12.56 -18.97
N ARG A 116 5.67 -13.87 -18.68
CA ARG A 116 6.68 -14.54 -17.85
C ARG A 116 8.09 -14.31 -18.37
N ARG A 117 8.34 -14.58 -19.66
CA ARG A 117 9.66 -14.30 -20.29
C ARG A 117 10.10 -12.85 -20.17
N ARG A 118 9.16 -11.89 -20.26
CA ARG A 118 9.47 -10.45 -20.09
C ARG A 118 9.88 -10.14 -18.66
N VAL A 119 9.19 -10.71 -17.67
CA VAL A 119 9.54 -10.57 -16.24
C VAL A 119 10.89 -11.23 -15.93
N ASP A 120 11.13 -12.44 -16.43
CA ASP A 120 12.39 -13.17 -16.23
C ASP A 120 13.57 -12.39 -16.81
N ALA A 121 13.44 -11.87 -18.03
CA ALA A 121 14.47 -11.04 -18.66
C ALA A 121 14.80 -9.78 -17.84
N ILE A 122 13.80 -9.11 -17.26
CA ILE A 122 14.01 -7.95 -16.39
C ILE A 122 14.77 -8.36 -15.12
N ARG A 123 14.40 -9.48 -14.52
CA ARG A 123 15.05 -9.98 -13.29
C ARG A 123 16.50 -10.37 -13.53
N GLU A 124 16.76 -11.13 -14.58
CA GLU A 124 18.11 -11.55 -14.96
C GLU A 124 19.01 -10.35 -15.26
N ALA A 125 18.45 -9.27 -15.84
CA ALA A 125 19.18 -8.04 -16.13
C ALA A 125 19.31 -7.09 -14.92
N THR A 126 18.68 -7.38 -13.78
CA THR A 126 18.63 -6.46 -12.63
C THR A 126 19.39 -7.03 -11.44
N SER A 127 20.48 -6.35 -11.03
CA SER A 127 21.12 -6.59 -9.74
C SER A 127 20.49 -5.69 -8.68
N VAL A 128 19.95 -6.29 -7.62
CA VAL A 128 19.37 -5.54 -6.49
C VAL A 128 20.32 -5.57 -5.30
N VAL A 129 20.58 -4.40 -4.73
CA VAL A 129 21.30 -4.29 -3.45
C VAL A 129 20.35 -4.77 -2.35
N PRO A 130 20.69 -5.82 -1.57
CA PRO A 130 19.84 -6.29 -0.49
C PRO A 130 19.56 -5.19 0.52
N GLY A 131 18.35 -5.19 1.09
CA GLY A 131 17.98 -4.24 2.12
C GLY A 131 18.90 -4.33 3.36
N ALA A 132 19.08 -3.21 4.06
CA ALA A 132 19.88 -3.14 5.27
C ALA A 132 19.25 -3.89 6.46
N GLU A 133 20.06 -4.39 7.39
CA GLU A 133 19.61 -4.89 8.69
C GLU A 133 19.37 -3.75 9.71
N PRO A 134 18.45 -3.93 10.68
CA PRO A 134 17.48 -5.03 10.82
C PRO A 134 16.30 -4.94 9.82
N PRO A 135 15.54 -6.03 9.59
CA PRO A 135 14.36 -5.97 8.73
C PRO A 135 13.28 -5.04 9.29
N LEU A 136 12.53 -4.39 8.40
CA LEU A 136 11.41 -3.54 8.80
C LEU A 136 10.24 -4.39 9.27
N ASP A 137 9.70 -4.07 10.45
CA ASP A 137 8.40 -4.59 10.88
C ASP A 137 7.26 -3.75 10.27
N LEU A 138 6.44 -4.37 9.42
CA LEU A 138 5.27 -3.73 8.82
C LEU A 138 4.20 -3.31 9.83
N ALA A 139 4.07 -4.03 10.94
CA ALA A 139 3.16 -3.64 12.00
C ALA A 139 3.62 -2.31 12.61
N ALA A 140 4.92 -2.20 12.90
CA ALA A 140 5.52 -0.94 13.36
C ALA A 140 5.35 0.20 12.33
N LEU A 141 5.64 -0.04 11.05
CA LEU A 141 5.43 0.96 10.00
C LEU A 141 3.97 1.43 9.95
N SER A 142 3.02 0.48 10.02
CA SER A 142 1.59 0.77 10.00
C SER A 142 1.14 1.58 11.22
N THR A 143 1.64 1.25 12.41
CA THR A 143 1.39 2.02 13.64
C THR A 143 1.91 3.45 13.52
N VAL A 144 3.13 3.63 13.01
CA VAL A 144 3.70 4.97 12.79
C VAL A 144 2.88 5.76 11.76
N ALA A 145 2.50 5.13 10.65
CA ALA A 145 1.69 5.77 9.60
C ALA A 145 0.32 6.21 10.13
N ALA A 146 -0.32 5.37 10.97
CA ALA A 146 -1.58 5.70 11.62
C ALA A 146 -1.44 6.92 12.56
N ALA A 147 -0.37 6.96 13.37
CA ALA A 147 -0.11 8.09 14.27
C ALA A 147 0.16 9.40 13.51
N VAL A 148 0.93 9.35 12.42
CA VAL A 148 1.15 10.50 11.52
C VAL A 148 -0.19 11.01 10.96
N ARG A 149 -1.02 10.10 10.44
CA ARG A 149 -2.33 10.44 9.85
C ARG A 149 -3.30 11.02 10.88
N ALA A 150 -3.29 10.51 12.11
CA ALA A 150 -4.15 10.97 13.18
C ALA A 150 -3.66 12.24 13.87
N HIS A 151 -2.45 12.70 13.54
CA HIS A 151 -1.72 13.73 14.29
C HIS A 151 -1.68 13.42 15.79
N GLU A 152 -1.35 12.18 16.11
CA GLU A 152 -1.29 11.67 17.47
C GLU A 152 0.17 11.51 17.92
N ARG A 153 0.46 11.88 19.17
CA ARG A 153 1.77 11.68 19.78
C ARG A 153 2.11 10.19 19.81
N LEU A 154 3.36 9.89 19.51
CA LEU A 154 3.86 8.53 19.43
C LEU A 154 4.93 8.31 20.50
N ARG A 155 4.76 7.22 21.26
CA ARG A 155 5.78 6.69 22.18
C ARG A 155 6.37 5.42 21.59
N PHE A 156 7.69 5.29 21.62
CA PHE A 156 8.39 4.12 21.11
C PHE A 156 9.72 3.91 21.84
N GLY A 157 10.17 2.66 21.85
CA GLY A 157 11.58 2.32 22.09
C GLY A 157 12.39 2.56 20.84
N TYR A 158 13.58 3.12 20.97
CA TYR A 158 14.49 3.36 19.84
C TYR A 158 15.89 2.86 20.15
N THR A 159 16.38 1.95 19.32
CA THR A 159 17.71 1.35 19.49
C THR A 159 18.68 2.00 18.51
N LYS A 160 19.68 2.72 19.02
CA LYS A 160 20.76 3.25 18.21
C LYS A 160 21.73 2.12 17.80
N PRO A 161 22.53 2.31 16.73
CA PRO A 161 23.62 1.37 16.42
C PRO A 161 24.49 1.15 17.66
N GLY A 162 24.61 -0.10 18.11
CA GLY A 162 25.46 -0.50 19.24
C GLY A 162 25.06 0.07 20.61
N GLY A 163 23.86 0.63 20.77
CA GLY A 163 23.40 1.22 22.03
C GLY A 163 22.16 0.52 22.59
N ASP A 164 21.83 0.86 23.84
CA ASP A 164 20.62 0.38 24.50
C ASP A 164 19.34 1.02 23.93
N GLU A 165 18.21 0.36 24.17
CA GLU A 165 16.89 0.91 23.82
C GLU A 165 16.61 2.16 24.66
N GLU A 166 16.42 3.30 23.97
CA GLU A 166 15.99 4.54 24.61
C GLU A 166 14.51 4.80 24.35
N LYS A 167 13.77 5.18 25.39
CA LYS A 167 12.38 5.62 25.24
C LYS A 167 12.35 7.00 24.58
N ARG A 168 11.39 7.19 23.67
CA ARG A 168 11.11 8.45 22.98
C ARG A 168 9.65 8.79 23.02
N HIS A 169 9.38 10.09 23.15
CA HIS A 169 8.06 10.67 23.01
C HIS A 169 8.09 11.77 21.95
N THR A 170 7.29 11.61 20.89
CA THR A 170 7.41 12.48 19.72
C THR A 170 6.06 12.91 19.16
N GLU A 171 6.08 14.00 18.40
CA GLU A 171 4.99 14.44 17.52
C GLU A 171 5.36 14.05 16.07
N PRO A 172 4.90 12.88 15.57
CA PRO A 172 5.29 12.34 14.27
C PRO A 172 4.70 13.14 13.11
N GLN A 173 5.53 13.72 12.24
CA GLN A 173 5.05 14.60 11.16
C GLN A 173 4.93 13.89 9.81
N ARG A 174 5.91 13.06 9.44
CA ARG A 174 5.95 12.44 8.11
C ARG A 174 6.81 11.18 8.08
N LEU A 175 6.35 10.20 7.31
CA LEU A 175 7.18 9.08 6.87
C LEU A 175 7.78 9.40 5.50
N VAL A 176 9.08 9.12 5.35
CA VAL A 176 9.84 9.28 4.11
C VAL A 176 10.55 7.95 3.82
N SER A 177 10.32 7.38 2.65
CA SER A 177 11.08 6.23 2.17
C SER A 177 12.27 6.71 1.33
N TRP A 178 13.46 6.18 1.62
CA TRP A 178 14.66 6.43 0.83
C TRP A 178 15.49 5.15 0.73
N GLY A 179 15.67 4.67 -0.51
CA GLY A 179 16.18 3.31 -0.75
C GLY A 179 15.23 2.26 -0.17
N SER A 180 15.77 1.31 0.59
CA SER A 180 15.00 0.28 1.29
C SER A 180 14.62 0.66 2.74
N VAL A 181 14.88 1.90 3.17
CA VAL A 181 14.74 2.33 4.57
C VAL A 181 13.64 3.37 4.71
N TRP A 182 12.83 3.22 5.76
CA TRP A 182 11.80 4.16 6.14
C TRP A 182 12.25 5.04 7.30
N TYR A 183 12.06 6.34 7.13
CA TYR A 183 12.42 7.36 8.10
C TYR A 183 11.19 8.09 8.59
N LEU A 184 11.06 8.25 9.91
CA LEU A 184 10.09 9.12 10.55
C LEU A 184 10.76 10.47 10.86
N LEU A 185 10.25 11.54 10.27
CA LEU A 185 10.50 12.90 10.75
C LEU A 185 9.51 13.22 11.87
N ALA A 186 10.02 13.58 13.05
CA ALA A 186 9.21 13.94 14.19
C ALA A 186 9.86 15.06 15.02
N TRP A 187 9.02 15.80 15.75
CA TRP A 187 9.50 16.65 16.84
C TRP A 187 9.66 15.79 18.09
N ASP A 188 10.87 15.70 18.61
CA ASP A 188 11.18 14.95 19.82
C ASP A 188 10.87 15.83 21.04
N LEU A 189 9.87 15.45 21.83
CA LEU A 189 9.41 16.21 22.99
C LEU A 189 10.41 16.15 24.14
N ASP A 190 11.25 15.11 24.19
CA ASP A 190 12.26 14.95 25.23
C ASP A 190 13.50 15.80 24.94
N ARG A 191 13.69 16.22 23.68
CA ARG A 191 14.86 16.97 23.21
C ARG A 191 14.53 18.37 22.69
N ASP A 192 13.24 18.69 22.58
CA ASP A 192 12.71 19.93 22.03
C ASP A 192 13.33 20.30 20.67
N ASP A 193 13.47 19.31 19.78
CA ASP A 193 14.10 19.48 18.47
C ASP A 193 13.56 18.47 17.43
N TRP A 194 13.75 18.82 16.15
CA TRP A 194 13.49 17.94 15.02
C TRP A 194 14.47 16.77 14.96
N ARG A 195 13.93 15.56 14.92
CA ARG A 195 14.71 14.33 14.76
C ARG A 195 14.15 13.42 13.68
N ILE A 196 15.07 12.65 13.12
CA ILE A 196 14.79 11.63 12.12
C ILE A 196 15.08 10.28 12.75
N PHE A 197 14.08 9.41 12.75
CA PHE A 197 14.16 8.06 13.31
C PHE A 197 14.03 7.03 12.20
N ARG A 198 14.88 6.00 12.24
CA ARG A 198 14.77 4.84 11.36
C ARG A 198 13.68 3.90 11.88
N VAL A 199 12.67 3.63 11.08
CA VAL A 199 11.47 2.86 11.51
C VAL A 199 11.82 1.41 11.82
N ASP A 200 12.80 0.83 11.13
CA ASP A 200 13.34 -0.51 11.40
C ASP A 200 14.00 -0.64 12.80
N ARG A 201 14.27 0.50 13.47
CA ARG A 201 14.85 0.55 14.82
C ARG A 201 13.86 1.00 15.89
N MET A 202 12.59 1.12 15.52
CA MET A 202 11.52 1.55 16.42
C MET A 202 10.73 0.36 16.93
N VAL A 203 10.39 0.39 18.22
CA VAL A 203 9.40 -0.49 18.82
C VAL A 203 8.24 0.38 19.31
N PRO A 204 7.19 0.60 18.49
CA PRO A 204 6.04 1.40 18.87
C PRO A 204 5.36 0.85 20.13
N ARG A 205 4.92 1.77 21.00
CA ARG A 205 4.11 1.44 22.17
C ARG A 205 2.64 1.74 21.89
N ALA A 206 1.77 1.43 22.84
CA ALA A 206 0.35 1.70 22.73
C ALA A 206 0.06 3.17 22.40
N SER A 207 -1.02 3.38 21.64
CA SER A 207 -1.55 4.70 21.29
C SER A 207 -1.67 5.59 22.53
N THR A 208 -1.28 6.85 22.38
CA THR A 208 -1.32 7.82 23.49
C THR A 208 -2.68 8.50 23.59
N GLY A 209 -3.45 8.54 22.50
CA GLY A 209 -4.68 9.31 22.37
C GLY A 209 -4.48 10.83 22.37
N VAL A 210 -3.24 11.32 22.54
CA VAL A 210 -2.94 12.74 22.65
C VAL A 210 -2.65 13.31 21.27
N ARG A 211 -3.53 14.18 20.77
CA ARG A 211 -3.34 14.85 19.49
C ARG A 211 -2.43 16.07 19.61
N PHE A 212 -1.75 16.41 18.52
CA PHE A 212 -0.96 17.62 18.37
C PHE A 212 -1.35 18.38 17.10
N ARG A 213 -1.00 19.66 17.01
CA ARG A 213 -1.13 20.42 15.76
C ARG A 213 0.16 20.27 14.96
N PRO A 214 0.11 19.90 13.67
CA PRO A 214 1.29 19.76 12.82
C PRO A 214 2.19 20.98 12.89
N ARG A 215 3.49 20.75 13.01
CA ARG A 215 4.49 21.82 13.09
C ARG A 215 4.95 22.19 11.69
N ALA A 216 5.22 23.48 11.47
CA ALA A 216 5.88 23.94 10.25
C ALA A 216 7.31 23.39 10.22
N ILE A 217 7.66 22.70 9.13
CA ILE A 217 8.98 22.08 8.97
C ILE A 217 9.99 23.20 8.67
N PRO A 218 11.19 23.20 9.29
CA PRO A 218 12.10 24.36 9.27
C PRO A 218 12.58 24.76 7.88
N GLU A 219 12.67 23.81 6.94
CA GLU A 219 13.34 24.02 5.65
C GLU A 219 12.60 23.36 4.48
N GLY A 220 11.47 23.94 4.05
CA GLY A 220 10.85 23.57 2.77
C GLY A 220 10.37 22.12 2.69
N ASP A 221 10.67 21.43 1.58
CA ASP A 221 10.19 20.07 1.31
C ASP A 221 10.76 19.05 2.32
N VAL A 222 9.85 18.23 2.85
CA VAL A 222 10.13 17.24 3.89
C VAL A 222 11.10 16.17 3.40
N VAL A 223 10.97 15.77 2.13
CA VAL A 223 11.81 14.74 1.53
C VAL A 223 13.24 15.25 1.43
N GLU A 224 13.44 16.46 0.91
CA GLU A 224 14.75 17.10 0.79
C GLU A 224 15.43 17.26 2.16
N TYR A 225 14.69 17.75 3.16
CA TYR A 225 15.20 17.90 4.52
C TYR A 225 15.70 16.56 5.11
N VAL A 226 14.91 15.50 4.96
CA VAL A 226 15.27 14.17 5.47
C VAL A 226 16.46 13.60 4.71
N VAL A 227 16.42 13.58 3.37
CA VAL A 227 17.50 13.03 2.54
C VAL A 227 18.83 13.72 2.88
N ARG A 228 18.85 15.06 2.88
CA ARG A 228 20.08 15.82 3.17
C ARG A 228 20.67 15.50 4.54
N ARG A 229 19.83 15.36 5.57
CA ARG A 229 20.29 15.09 6.94
C ARG A 229 20.76 13.64 7.12
N VAL A 230 20.13 12.68 6.42
CA VAL A 230 20.56 11.28 6.42
C VAL A 230 21.87 11.09 5.65
N THR A 231 22.03 11.75 4.49
CA THR A 231 23.29 11.68 3.72
C THR A 231 24.46 12.25 4.52
N LYS A 232 24.29 13.42 5.16
CA LYS A 232 25.33 14.00 6.04
C LYS A 232 25.74 13.08 7.18
N ALA A 233 24.79 12.39 7.80
CA ALA A 233 25.05 11.47 8.92
C ALA A 233 25.73 10.16 8.48
N SER A 234 25.75 9.84 7.19
CA SER A 234 26.37 8.61 6.65
C SER A 234 27.80 8.84 6.15
N THR A 235 28.26 10.10 6.08
CA THR A 235 29.61 10.50 5.65
C THR A 235 30.52 10.89 6.84
N SER A 236 29.99 10.90 8.07
CA SER A 236 30.73 11.15 9.33
C SER A 236 30.79 9.89 10.17
#